data_AF-A0AAV6HK07-F1
#
_entry.id   AF-A0AAV6HK07-F1
#
_cell.length_a   1.000
_cell.length_b   1.000
_cell.length_c   1.000
_cell.angle_alpha   90.00
_cell.angle_beta   90.00
_cell.angle_gamma   90.00
#
_symmetry.space_group_name_H-M   'P 1'
#
loop_
_entity.id
_entity.type
_entity.pdbx_description
1 polymer ?
#
loop_
_entity_poly.entity_id
_entity_poly.type
_entity_poly.pdbx_seq_one_letter_code
_entity_poly.pdbx_strand_id
1 'polypeptide(L)'
;MWRVIHDILCTAAVNSVSRVSRQLGFRYIDYLFLGDYVDRGQHSLETITLLLALKAMFHLQFQIEYPENVHLIRGNHEAADINALFGFRLECVERMGENDGIWAWTRFNQLFNYLPLAALIEKKIICMHGGIGRSIHSVEQIEKLERPITMDAGSIILMDLLWSDPTENDSVEGLRPNARGPGLVTFGPDRVTDFCKKNKLQLIIRAHECVMDGFERFAQGQLITLFSATNYCGTANNAGAILVVGRGLVIVPKLIHPLPPPLQSPETSPERFVDDAWMQELNIQRPPTPTRGRPQPDHDRNSLAYI
;
A
#
# COMPACT_ATOMS: atom_id res chain seq x y z
N MET A 1 0.00 -11.06 -20.13
CA MET A 1 0.14 -9.64 -19.73
C MET A 1 0.96 -9.62 -18.45
N TRP A 2 1.92 -8.71 -18.31
CA TRP A 2 2.72 -8.60 -17.08
C TRP A 2 2.04 -7.59 -16.15
N ARG A 3 1.99 -7.87 -14.86
CA ARG A 3 1.43 -6.93 -13.86
C ARG A 3 2.50 -6.49 -12.88
N VAL A 4 2.52 -5.22 -12.55
CA VAL A 4 3.38 -4.63 -11.52
C VAL A 4 2.51 -4.21 -10.35
N ILE A 5 2.79 -4.76 -9.17
CA ILE A 5 2.10 -4.43 -7.93
C ILE A 5 2.99 -3.50 -7.12
N HIS A 6 2.39 -2.44 -6.57
CA HIS A 6 3.07 -1.36 -5.86
C HIS A 6 2.24 -0.88 -4.66
N ASP A 7 2.90 -0.39 -3.62
CA ASP A 7 2.30 0.29 -2.48
C ASP A 7 2.97 1.66 -2.32
N ILE A 8 2.28 2.76 -2.64
CA ILE A 8 2.92 4.09 -2.62
C ILE A 8 2.53 4.81 -1.35
N LEU A 9 3.48 4.97 -0.43
CA LEU A 9 3.49 6.13 0.46
C LEU A 9 4.26 7.28 -0.22
N CYS A 10 3.53 8.38 -0.40
CA CYS A 10 3.84 9.78 -0.75
C CYS A 10 5.30 10.24 -1.10
N THR A 11 6.37 9.60 -0.62
CA THR A 11 7.77 9.93 -0.94
C THR A 11 8.33 9.21 -2.18
N ALA A 12 7.73 8.12 -2.67
CA ALA A 12 8.29 7.30 -3.74
C ALA A 12 7.61 7.44 -5.12
N ALA A 13 6.44 8.07 -5.22
CA ALA A 13 5.59 8.04 -6.41
C ALA A 13 6.30 8.59 -7.67
N VAL A 14 6.83 9.81 -7.57
CA VAL A 14 7.33 10.57 -8.74
C VAL A 14 8.61 9.94 -9.29
N ASN A 15 9.51 9.49 -8.42
CA ASN A 15 10.79 8.88 -8.81
C ASN A 15 10.63 7.39 -9.18
N SER A 16 9.75 6.65 -8.52
CA SER A 16 9.53 5.22 -8.83
C SER A 16 8.77 5.06 -10.14
N VAL A 17 7.69 5.82 -10.37
CA VAL A 17 6.91 5.73 -11.62
C VAL A 17 7.77 6.14 -12.82
N SER A 18 8.59 7.19 -12.68
CA SER A 18 9.50 7.65 -13.75
C SER A 18 10.70 6.71 -14.01
N ARG A 19 11.16 5.95 -13.00
CA ARG A 19 12.21 4.93 -13.18
C ARG A 19 11.69 3.64 -13.78
N VAL A 20 10.55 3.15 -13.30
CA VAL A 20 9.91 1.94 -13.83
C VAL A 20 9.46 2.15 -15.28
N SER A 21 8.96 3.35 -15.59
CA SER A 21 8.70 3.84 -16.96
C SER A 21 9.85 3.60 -17.93
N ARG A 22 11.06 4.05 -17.57
CA ARG A 22 12.24 4.03 -18.44
C ARG A 22 12.78 2.62 -18.67
N GLN A 23 12.54 1.71 -17.73
CA GLN A 23 13.07 0.35 -17.79
C GLN A 23 12.16 -0.63 -18.53
N LEU A 24 10.85 -0.37 -18.60
CA LEU A 24 9.89 -1.41 -19.01
C LEU A 24 8.89 -1.03 -20.13
N GLY A 25 8.80 0.24 -20.54
CA GLY A 25 7.90 0.66 -21.62
C GLY A 25 6.42 0.60 -21.24
N PHE A 26 5.76 1.76 -21.12
CA PHE A 26 4.40 1.89 -20.57
C PHE A 26 3.26 1.21 -21.33
N ARG A 27 3.48 0.67 -22.54
CA ARG A 27 2.38 0.31 -23.45
C ARG A 27 1.83 -1.12 -23.28
N TYR A 28 2.41 -1.96 -22.40
CA TYR A 28 2.05 -3.38 -22.31
C TYR A 28 1.98 -3.97 -20.87
N ILE A 29 1.95 -3.12 -19.85
CA ILE A 29 2.08 -3.53 -18.44
C ILE A 29 0.95 -2.93 -17.61
N ASP A 30 0.24 -3.79 -16.88
CA ASP A 30 -0.76 -3.37 -15.90
C ASP A 30 -0.06 -2.97 -14.60
N TYR A 31 -0.43 -1.82 -14.03
CA TYR A 31 -0.01 -1.40 -12.71
C TYR A 31 -1.17 -1.52 -11.73
N LEU A 32 -0.95 -2.19 -10.61
CA LEU A 32 -1.89 -2.28 -9.50
C LEU A 32 -1.27 -1.66 -8.26
N PHE A 33 -1.85 -0.58 -7.78
CA PHE A 33 -1.44 0.07 -6.55
C PHE A 33 -2.34 -0.31 -5.38
N LEU A 34 -1.73 -0.61 -4.23
CA LEU A 34 -2.38 -1.22 -3.07
C LEU A 34 -2.87 -0.23 -2.01
N GLY A 35 -2.96 1.07 -2.30
CA GLY A 35 -3.44 2.10 -1.36
C GLY A 35 -2.34 2.98 -0.78
N ASP A 36 -2.70 3.74 0.25
CA ASP A 36 -1.85 4.62 1.07
C ASP A 36 -1.12 5.74 0.32
N TYR A 37 -1.78 6.28 -0.70
CA TYR A 37 -1.28 7.30 -1.60
C TYR A 37 -0.94 8.63 -0.92
N VAL A 38 -1.58 8.91 0.20
CA VAL A 38 -1.53 10.19 0.93
C VAL A 38 -1.02 10.01 2.35
N ASP A 39 -0.69 11.12 3.00
CA ASP A 39 -0.08 11.22 4.34
C ASP A 39 1.39 10.79 4.41
N ARG A 40 2.03 11.13 5.53
CA ARG A 40 3.39 10.71 5.96
C ARG A 40 4.56 11.15 5.07
N GLY A 41 4.32 11.58 3.83
CA GLY A 41 5.26 12.30 2.97
C GLY A 41 4.80 13.73 2.66
N GLN A 42 5.58 14.45 1.86
CA GLN A 42 5.42 15.89 1.58
C GLN A 42 4.74 16.21 0.23
N HIS A 43 4.41 15.18 -0.55
CA HIS A 43 3.98 15.27 -1.94
C HIS A 43 2.72 14.42 -2.18
N SER A 44 1.77 14.45 -1.26
CA SER A 44 0.58 13.59 -1.29
C SER A 44 -0.32 14.05 -2.42
N LEU A 45 -0.49 15.37 -2.56
CA LEU A 45 -1.23 16.02 -3.64
C LEU A 45 -0.68 15.63 -5.01
N GLU A 46 0.62 15.75 -5.22
CA GLU A 46 1.27 15.40 -6.48
C GLU A 46 1.16 13.90 -6.75
N THR A 47 1.33 13.06 -5.72
CA THR A 47 1.22 11.61 -5.82
C THR A 47 -0.17 11.19 -6.28
N ILE A 48 -1.23 11.58 -5.56
CA ILE A 48 -2.59 11.17 -5.92
C ILE A 48 -3.03 11.81 -7.24
N THR A 49 -2.68 13.07 -7.49
CA THR A 49 -3.04 13.75 -8.74
C THR A 49 -2.38 13.08 -9.94
N LEU A 50 -1.10 12.68 -9.83
CA LEU A 50 -0.41 11.94 -10.88
C LEU A 50 -1.06 10.57 -11.14
N LEU A 51 -1.37 9.81 -10.09
CA LEU A 51 -2.00 8.50 -10.24
C LEU A 51 -3.40 8.59 -10.87
N LEU A 52 -4.19 9.60 -10.46
CA LEU A 52 -5.49 9.87 -11.05
C LEU A 52 -5.38 10.35 -12.50
N ALA A 53 -4.42 11.22 -12.81
CA ALA A 53 -4.17 11.66 -14.17
C ALA A 53 -3.77 10.48 -15.07
N LEU A 54 -2.88 9.59 -14.61
CA LEU A 54 -2.54 8.36 -15.32
C LEU A 54 -3.78 7.48 -15.52
N LYS A 55 -4.56 7.22 -14.47
CA LYS A 55 -5.82 6.43 -14.56
C LYS A 55 -6.80 7.04 -15.58
N ALA A 56 -6.99 8.36 -15.56
CA ALA A 56 -7.91 9.08 -16.45
C ALA A 56 -7.41 9.12 -17.89
N MET A 57 -6.12 9.40 -18.12
CA MET A 57 -5.51 9.41 -19.45
C MET A 57 -5.66 8.04 -20.14
N PHE A 58 -5.42 6.95 -19.43
CA PHE A 58 -5.61 5.61 -19.98
C PHE A 58 -7.09 5.30 -20.26
N HIS A 59 -8.02 5.85 -19.50
CA HIS A 59 -9.45 5.67 -19.75
C HIS A 59 -9.97 6.48 -20.96
N LEU A 60 -9.42 7.68 -21.21
CA LEU A 60 -9.86 8.58 -22.29
C LEU A 60 -9.19 8.29 -23.64
N GLN A 61 -7.94 7.81 -23.66
CA GLN A 61 -7.20 7.60 -24.90
C GLN A 61 -7.48 6.23 -25.58
N PHE A 62 -8.02 5.25 -24.85
CA PHE A 62 -8.00 3.84 -25.27
C PHE A 62 -9.35 3.11 -25.37
N GLN A 63 -10.49 3.82 -25.32
CA GLN A 63 -11.80 3.16 -25.54
C GLN A 63 -11.95 2.45 -26.91
N ILE A 64 -10.99 2.61 -27.83
CA ILE A 64 -11.05 2.01 -29.18
C ILE A 64 -10.14 0.78 -29.33
N GLU A 65 -9.09 0.57 -28.53
CA GLU A 65 -8.12 -0.52 -28.82
C GLU A 65 -7.53 -1.33 -27.64
N TYR A 66 -7.38 -0.83 -26.40
CA TYR A 66 -6.74 -1.63 -25.32
C TYR A 66 -7.19 -1.25 -23.89
N PRO A 67 -7.93 -2.11 -23.16
CA PRO A 67 -8.44 -1.77 -21.84
C PRO A 67 -7.39 -1.98 -20.72
N GLU A 68 -7.07 -0.87 -20.05
CA GLU A 68 -6.51 -0.69 -18.70
C GLU A 68 -5.01 -0.95 -18.47
N ASN A 69 -4.26 0.06 -17.93
CA ASN A 69 -2.87 -0.12 -17.50
C ASN A 69 -2.59 0.42 -16.07
N VAL A 70 -3.57 1.01 -15.39
CA VAL A 70 -3.41 1.48 -13.99
C VAL A 70 -4.69 1.17 -13.21
N HIS A 71 -4.52 0.54 -12.06
CA HIS A 71 -5.56 0.17 -11.11
C HIS A 71 -5.14 0.66 -9.73
N LEU A 72 -6.05 1.31 -9.03
CA LEU A 72 -5.85 1.83 -7.68
C LEU A 72 -6.86 1.11 -6.79
N ILE A 73 -6.41 0.46 -5.72
CA ILE A 73 -7.31 0.03 -4.63
C ILE A 73 -7.17 0.97 -3.44
N ARG A 74 -8.12 0.91 -2.52
CA ARG A 74 -8.16 1.78 -1.34
C ARG A 74 -7.23 1.26 -0.24
N GLY A 75 -6.43 2.16 0.35
CA GLY A 75 -5.72 1.92 1.61
C GLY A 75 -6.43 2.55 2.81
N ASN A 76 -5.84 2.40 4.00
CA ASN A 76 -6.45 2.95 5.21
C ASN A 76 -6.26 4.48 5.32
N HIS A 77 -5.24 5.03 4.67
CA HIS A 77 -5.02 6.48 4.59
C HIS A 77 -5.99 7.17 3.61
N GLU A 78 -6.67 6.44 2.72
CA GLU A 78 -7.78 6.96 1.91
C GLU A 78 -9.12 7.02 2.71
N ALA A 79 -9.05 7.34 4.00
CA ALA A 79 -10.19 7.60 4.88
C ALA A 79 -10.08 9.01 5.49
N ALA A 80 -11.18 9.78 5.46
CA ALA A 80 -11.17 11.21 5.78
C ALA A 80 -10.69 11.52 7.20
N ASP A 81 -11.11 10.71 8.18
CA ASP A 81 -10.67 10.82 9.56
C ASP A 81 -9.16 10.56 9.71
N ILE A 82 -8.63 9.59 8.96
CA ILE A 82 -7.21 9.23 8.96
C ILE A 82 -6.38 10.32 8.30
N ASN A 83 -6.71 10.73 7.07
CA ASN A 83 -5.91 11.70 6.34
C ASN A 83 -6.11 13.17 6.77
N ALA A 84 -7.17 13.46 7.53
CA ALA A 84 -7.22 14.69 8.32
C ALA A 84 -6.19 14.69 9.45
N LEU A 85 -5.88 13.51 10.00
CA LEU A 85 -4.97 13.33 11.12
C LEU A 85 -3.51 13.21 10.65
N PHE A 86 -3.21 12.51 9.57
CA PHE A 86 -1.82 12.14 9.25
C PHE A 86 -1.12 12.98 8.18
N GLY A 87 -1.75 14.06 7.72
CA GLY A 87 -1.07 15.16 7.02
C GLY A 87 -1.77 15.69 5.78
N PHE A 88 -2.55 14.88 5.06
CA PHE A 88 -3.07 15.26 3.75
C PHE A 88 -4.00 16.48 3.78
N ARG A 89 -4.88 16.58 4.77
CA ARG A 89 -5.73 17.77 4.93
C ARG A 89 -4.89 19.03 5.14
N LEU A 90 -3.86 18.93 5.97
CA LEU A 90 -2.96 20.06 6.25
C LEU A 90 -2.20 20.44 4.98
N GLU A 91 -1.66 19.46 4.26
CA GLU A 91 -0.97 19.66 2.98
C GLU A 91 -1.85 20.40 1.97
N CYS A 92 -3.12 19.99 1.81
CA CYS A 92 -4.09 20.68 0.95
C CYS A 92 -4.27 22.15 1.36
N VAL A 93 -4.44 22.43 2.65
CA VAL A 93 -4.65 23.78 3.18
C VAL A 93 -3.42 24.66 3.01
N GLU A 94 -2.23 24.14 3.31
CA GLU A 94 -0.98 24.90 3.18
C GLU A 94 -0.65 25.20 1.71
N ARG A 95 -0.85 24.24 0.80
CA ARG A 95 -0.49 24.39 -0.62
C ARG A 95 -1.51 25.18 -1.44
N MET A 96 -2.80 25.14 -1.08
CA MET A 96 -3.89 25.72 -1.86
C MET A 96 -4.64 26.85 -1.14
N GLY A 97 -4.32 27.13 0.13
CA GLY A 97 -5.08 28.03 0.99
C GLY A 97 -6.28 27.33 1.65
N GLU A 98 -6.81 27.93 2.72
CA GLU A 98 -7.83 27.29 3.57
C GLU A 98 -9.09 26.85 2.80
N ASN A 99 -9.70 27.76 2.04
CA ASN A 99 -10.96 27.46 1.34
C ASN A 99 -10.77 26.41 0.24
N ASP A 100 -9.82 26.63 -0.67
CA ASP A 100 -9.59 25.73 -1.81
C ASP A 100 -8.96 24.40 -1.38
N GLY A 101 -8.12 24.42 -0.34
CA GLY A 101 -7.53 23.23 0.26
C GLY A 101 -8.57 22.34 0.94
N ILE A 102 -9.48 22.91 1.74
CA ILE A 102 -10.60 22.15 2.33
C ILE A 102 -11.52 21.61 1.24
N TRP A 103 -11.81 22.41 0.21
CA TRP A 103 -12.61 21.96 -0.94
C TRP A 103 -11.94 20.79 -1.66
N ALA A 104 -10.65 20.89 -1.98
CA ALA A 104 -9.89 19.83 -2.67
C ALA A 104 -9.83 18.56 -1.83
N TRP A 105 -9.48 18.67 -0.54
CA TRP A 105 -9.46 17.55 0.40
C TRP A 105 -10.83 16.84 0.49
N THR A 106 -11.92 17.61 0.47
CA THR A 106 -13.29 17.06 0.47
C THR A 106 -13.56 16.27 -0.82
N ARG A 107 -13.14 16.78 -1.97
CA ARG A 107 -13.30 16.10 -3.27
C ARG A 107 -12.46 14.82 -3.37
N PHE A 108 -11.23 14.83 -2.88
CA PHE A 108 -10.41 13.62 -2.80
C PHE A 108 -11.06 12.54 -1.93
N ASN A 109 -11.57 12.90 -0.75
CA ASN A 109 -12.24 11.92 0.11
C ASN A 109 -13.55 11.39 -0.48
N GLN A 110 -14.31 12.22 -1.22
CA GLN A 110 -15.45 11.73 -2.00
C GLN A 110 -15.01 10.68 -3.02
N LEU A 111 -13.91 10.91 -3.74
CA LEU A 111 -13.34 9.96 -4.70
C LEU A 111 -12.84 8.69 -4.01
N PHE A 112 -12.15 8.80 -2.88
CA PHE A 112 -11.62 7.67 -2.14
C PHE A 112 -12.68 6.66 -1.72
N ASN A 113 -13.90 7.12 -1.43
CA ASN A 113 -15.03 6.24 -1.13
C ASN A 113 -15.45 5.36 -2.32
N TYR A 114 -15.10 5.72 -3.56
CA TYR A 114 -15.34 4.92 -4.76
C TYR A 114 -14.19 3.98 -5.12
N LEU A 115 -13.02 4.06 -4.47
CA LEU A 115 -11.91 3.19 -4.82
C LEU A 115 -12.26 1.71 -4.59
N PRO A 116 -11.90 0.80 -5.51
CA PRO A 116 -12.01 -0.64 -5.29
C PRO A 116 -11.27 -1.07 -4.01
N LEU A 117 -11.77 -2.11 -3.32
CA LEU A 117 -11.21 -2.55 -2.04
C LEU A 117 -10.22 -3.72 -2.17
N ALA A 118 -10.32 -4.46 -3.27
CA ALA A 118 -9.44 -5.57 -3.60
C ALA A 118 -9.35 -5.75 -5.11
N ALA A 119 -8.33 -6.46 -5.58
CA ALA A 119 -8.18 -6.86 -6.97
C ALA A 119 -7.90 -8.37 -7.05
N LEU A 120 -8.49 -9.03 -8.04
CA LEU A 120 -8.31 -10.46 -8.27
C LEU A 120 -7.57 -10.69 -9.60
N ILE A 121 -6.33 -11.19 -9.53
CA ILE A 121 -5.49 -11.48 -10.68
C ILE A 121 -5.64 -12.95 -11.06
N GLU A 122 -6.08 -13.20 -12.30
CA GLU A 122 -6.26 -14.54 -12.89
C GLU A 122 -7.07 -15.50 -12.01
N LYS A 123 -7.97 -14.99 -11.16
CA LYS A 123 -8.76 -15.77 -10.17
C LYS A 123 -7.90 -16.62 -9.22
N LYS A 124 -6.62 -16.25 -9.03
CA LYS A 124 -5.65 -17.01 -8.25
C LYS A 124 -4.91 -16.19 -7.21
N ILE A 125 -4.72 -14.89 -7.46
CA ILE A 125 -4.05 -13.99 -6.52
C ILE A 125 -5.03 -12.90 -6.14
N ILE A 126 -5.34 -12.78 -4.86
CA ILE A 126 -6.10 -11.64 -4.35
C ILE A 126 -5.13 -10.59 -3.80
N CYS A 127 -5.37 -9.34 -4.15
CA CYS A 127 -4.60 -8.19 -3.70
C CYS A 127 -5.51 -7.28 -2.88
N MET A 128 -5.06 -6.87 -1.70
CA MET A 128 -5.78 -5.98 -0.78
C MET A 128 -4.79 -5.11 -0.02
N HIS A 129 -5.23 -4.07 0.67
CA HIS A 129 -4.33 -3.21 1.44
C HIS A 129 -3.98 -3.82 2.81
N GLY A 130 -5.01 -3.99 3.64
CA GLY A 130 -5.03 -4.62 4.95
C GLY A 130 -4.83 -6.14 4.86
N GLY A 131 -5.81 -6.89 5.35
CA GLY A 131 -5.78 -8.35 5.24
C GLY A 131 -7.17 -8.96 5.41
N ILE A 132 -7.21 -10.26 5.63
CA ILE A 132 -8.48 -10.99 5.79
C ILE A 132 -9.10 -10.82 7.18
N GLY A 133 -8.28 -10.46 8.18
CA GLY A 133 -8.73 -10.20 9.54
C GLY A 133 -9.61 -11.30 10.14
N ARG A 134 -10.62 -10.88 10.88
CA ARG A 134 -11.51 -11.79 11.59
C ARG A 134 -12.73 -12.23 10.77
N SER A 135 -13.20 -11.38 9.87
CA SER A 135 -14.54 -11.48 9.27
C SER A 135 -14.58 -11.93 7.82
N ILE A 136 -13.43 -11.93 7.13
CA ILE A 136 -13.35 -12.19 5.70
C ILE A 136 -12.97 -13.65 5.46
N HIS A 137 -13.94 -14.43 5.00
CA HIS A 137 -13.80 -15.85 4.74
C HIS A 137 -13.98 -16.20 3.26
N SER A 138 -14.57 -15.30 2.47
CA SER A 138 -14.75 -15.51 1.04
C SER A 138 -14.62 -14.24 0.22
N VAL A 139 -14.20 -14.38 -1.04
CA VAL A 139 -14.04 -13.24 -1.97
C VAL A 139 -15.40 -12.56 -2.24
N GLU A 140 -16.48 -13.34 -2.25
CA GLU A 140 -17.84 -12.83 -2.49
C GLU A 140 -18.30 -11.89 -1.36
N GLN A 141 -17.75 -12.00 -0.15
CA GLN A 141 -18.04 -11.02 0.92
C GLN A 141 -17.51 -9.63 0.57
N ILE A 142 -16.38 -9.56 -0.14
CA ILE A 142 -15.77 -8.30 -0.58
C ILE A 142 -16.57 -7.74 -1.76
N GLU A 143 -16.97 -8.59 -2.72
CA GLU A 143 -17.74 -8.18 -3.90
C GLU A 143 -19.11 -7.58 -3.56
N LYS A 144 -19.71 -7.98 -2.44
CA LYS A 144 -20.99 -7.47 -1.95
C LYS A 144 -20.91 -6.07 -1.31
N LEU A 145 -19.71 -5.55 -1.08
CA LEU A 145 -19.57 -4.20 -0.54
C LEU A 145 -19.89 -3.17 -1.62
N GLU A 146 -21.00 -2.46 -1.45
CA GLU A 146 -21.41 -1.40 -2.36
C GLU A 146 -20.57 -0.14 -2.16
N ARG A 147 -20.16 0.48 -3.27
CA ARG A 147 -19.43 1.75 -3.28
C ARG A 147 -20.33 2.85 -3.84
N PRO A 148 -20.28 4.09 -3.32
CA PRO A 148 -19.28 4.59 -2.38
C PRO A 148 -19.50 4.08 -0.95
N ILE A 149 -18.41 3.79 -0.24
CA ILE A 149 -18.46 3.32 1.15
C ILE A 149 -17.57 4.21 2.01
N THR A 150 -18.09 4.70 3.12
CA THR A 150 -17.34 5.47 4.13
C THR A 150 -16.95 4.56 5.30
N MET A 151 -16.02 4.99 6.17
CA MET A 151 -15.61 4.16 7.32
C MET A 151 -16.72 4.02 8.38
N ASP A 152 -17.57 5.04 8.55
CA ASP A 152 -18.72 5.05 9.47
C ASP A 152 -19.89 4.19 8.99
N ALA A 153 -20.15 4.17 7.68
CA ALA A 153 -21.08 3.23 7.05
C ALA A 153 -20.45 1.84 6.83
N GLY A 154 -19.13 1.75 7.02
CA GLY A 154 -18.31 0.57 6.76
C GLY A 154 -18.62 -0.58 7.69
N SER A 155 -18.62 -1.79 7.16
CA SER A 155 -18.75 -3.00 7.97
C SER A 155 -17.40 -3.40 8.57
N ILE A 156 -17.42 -4.36 9.49
CA ILE A 156 -16.20 -5.00 10.01
C ILE A 156 -15.32 -5.61 8.90
N ILE A 157 -15.91 -5.97 7.76
CA ILE A 157 -15.18 -6.43 6.57
C ILE A 157 -14.35 -5.30 5.99
N LEU A 158 -14.88 -4.08 5.88
CA LEU A 158 -14.12 -2.93 5.41
C LEU A 158 -12.96 -2.60 6.36
N MET A 159 -13.22 -2.66 7.67
CA MET A 159 -12.18 -2.47 8.68
C MET A 159 -11.06 -3.52 8.54
N ASP A 160 -11.42 -4.81 8.44
CA ASP A 160 -10.43 -5.88 8.28
C ASP A 160 -9.63 -5.73 6.97
N LEU A 161 -10.31 -5.41 5.85
CA LEU A 161 -9.69 -5.20 4.53
C LEU A 161 -8.65 -4.09 4.50
N LEU A 162 -8.78 -3.07 5.34
CA LEU A 162 -7.90 -1.90 5.34
C LEU A 162 -6.90 -1.92 6.49
N TRP A 163 -7.17 -2.61 7.61
CA TRP A 163 -6.38 -2.45 8.84
C TRP A 163 -5.81 -3.73 9.46
N SER A 164 -6.24 -4.90 9.01
CA SER A 164 -5.72 -6.15 9.60
C SER A 164 -4.30 -6.44 9.15
N ASP A 165 -3.52 -7.05 10.04
CA ASP A 165 -2.15 -7.52 9.75
C ASP A 165 -2.02 -9.03 9.96
N PRO A 166 -1.11 -9.72 9.28
CA PRO A 166 -0.61 -11.02 9.74
C PRO A 166 -0.05 -10.95 11.18
N THR A 167 -0.04 -12.07 11.90
CA THR A 167 0.67 -12.20 13.19
C THR A 167 2.19 -12.06 13.02
N GLU A 168 2.93 -11.92 14.12
CA GLU A 168 4.37 -11.59 14.09
C GLU A 168 5.22 -12.64 13.36
N ASN A 169 4.78 -13.89 13.30
CA ASN A 169 5.43 -14.97 12.54
C ASN A 169 4.49 -16.18 12.36
N ASP A 170 4.93 -17.16 11.56
CA ASP A 170 4.17 -18.37 11.21
C ASP A 170 3.92 -19.34 12.40
N SER A 171 4.48 -19.10 13.59
CA SER A 171 4.18 -19.91 14.78
C SER A 171 2.95 -19.45 15.56
N VAL A 172 2.43 -18.25 15.26
CA VAL A 172 1.29 -17.65 15.96
C VAL A 172 0.03 -17.78 15.13
N GLU A 173 -0.79 -18.78 15.47
CA GLU A 173 -2.07 -19.06 14.83
C GLU A 173 -3.25 -18.26 15.42
N GLY A 174 -4.37 -18.22 14.68
CA GLY A 174 -5.64 -17.67 15.12
C GLY A 174 -5.73 -16.15 14.98
N LEU A 175 -6.45 -15.51 15.91
CA LEU A 175 -6.62 -14.05 15.95
C LEU A 175 -5.98 -13.49 17.21
N ARG A 176 -5.32 -12.33 17.09
CA ARG A 176 -4.81 -11.56 18.24
C ARG A 176 -5.27 -10.11 18.15
N PRO A 177 -5.30 -9.37 19.28
CA PRO A 177 -5.46 -7.92 19.24
C PRO A 177 -4.32 -7.28 18.45
N ASN A 178 -4.63 -6.25 17.66
CA ASN A 178 -3.63 -5.50 16.91
C ASN A 178 -3.17 -4.25 17.70
N ALA A 179 -1.86 -3.99 17.69
CA ALA A 179 -1.28 -2.80 18.30
C ALA A 179 -1.73 -1.47 17.65
N ARG A 180 -2.29 -1.53 16.43
CA ARG A 180 -2.82 -0.35 15.71
C ARG A 180 -4.02 0.31 16.39
N GLY A 181 -4.79 -0.42 17.20
CA GLY A 181 -5.91 0.17 17.91
C GLY A 181 -6.97 -0.81 18.39
N PRO A 182 -7.90 -0.33 19.24
CA PRO A 182 -8.98 -1.14 19.76
C PRO A 182 -9.89 -1.65 18.64
N GLY A 183 -10.26 -2.93 18.71
CA GLY A 183 -11.13 -3.55 17.70
C GLY A 183 -10.42 -4.02 16.43
N LEU A 184 -9.13 -3.71 16.25
CA LEU A 184 -8.31 -4.25 15.16
C LEU A 184 -7.67 -5.58 15.56
N VAL A 185 -7.38 -6.43 14.56
CA VAL A 185 -6.83 -7.77 14.78
C VAL A 185 -5.60 -8.05 13.93
N THR A 186 -4.79 -8.99 14.42
CA THR A 186 -3.86 -9.73 13.57
C THR A 186 -4.39 -11.14 13.32
N PHE A 187 -3.99 -11.76 12.20
CA PHE A 187 -4.44 -13.09 11.79
C PHE A 187 -3.26 -14.03 11.49
N GLY A 188 -3.37 -15.27 11.97
CA GLY A 188 -2.36 -16.31 11.84
C GLY A 188 -2.32 -16.99 10.46
N PRO A 189 -1.31 -17.83 10.22
CA PRO A 189 -1.12 -18.53 8.94
C PRO A 189 -2.19 -19.59 8.67
N ASP A 190 -2.81 -20.15 9.72
CA ASP A 190 -3.96 -21.06 9.65
C ASP A 190 -5.12 -20.40 8.89
N ARG A 191 -5.40 -19.13 9.20
CA ARG A 191 -6.49 -18.37 8.56
C ARG A 191 -6.18 -18.05 7.10
N VAL A 192 -4.92 -17.73 6.78
CA VAL A 192 -4.46 -17.53 5.39
C VAL A 192 -4.65 -18.80 4.58
N THR A 193 -4.19 -19.93 5.12
CA THR A 193 -4.29 -21.26 4.48
C THR A 193 -5.74 -21.62 4.21
N ASP A 194 -6.62 -21.47 5.21
CA ASP A 194 -8.04 -21.75 5.09
C ASP A 194 -8.73 -20.85 4.08
N PHE A 195 -8.43 -19.54 4.10
CA PHE A 195 -8.98 -18.59 3.15
C PHE A 195 -8.55 -18.93 1.71
N CYS A 196 -7.26 -19.17 1.47
CA CYS A 196 -6.75 -19.53 0.15
C CYS A 196 -7.39 -20.83 -0.35
N LYS A 197 -7.45 -21.87 0.50
CA LYS A 197 -8.08 -23.16 0.16
C LYS A 197 -9.55 -23.00 -0.20
N LYS A 198 -10.32 -22.30 0.64
CA LYS A 198 -11.77 -22.11 0.44
C LYS A 198 -12.07 -21.35 -0.86
N ASN A 199 -11.26 -20.33 -1.17
CA ASN A 199 -11.46 -19.47 -2.33
C ASN A 199 -10.69 -19.93 -3.58
N LYS A 200 -10.03 -21.09 -3.53
CA LYS A 200 -9.21 -21.67 -4.62
C LYS A 200 -8.11 -20.72 -5.12
N LEU A 201 -7.59 -19.90 -4.20
CA LEU A 201 -6.50 -18.95 -4.42
C LEU A 201 -5.15 -19.60 -4.10
N GLN A 202 -4.10 -19.09 -4.74
CA GLN A 202 -2.72 -19.48 -4.50
C GLN A 202 -2.01 -18.53 -3.53
N LEU A 203 -2.43 -17.26 -3.51
CA LEU A 203 -1.68 -16.20 -2.84
C LEU A 203 -2.58 -15.02 -2.47
N ILE A 204 -2.28 -14.43 -1.31
CA ILE A 204 -2.70 -13.08 -0.91
C ILE A 204 -1.49 -12.14 -1.07
N ILE A 205 -1.66 -11.02 -1.76
CA ILE A 205 -0.68 -9.93 -1.78
C ILE A 205 -1.28 -8.74 -1.03
N ARG A 206 -0.54 -8.20 -0.07
CA ARG A 206 -1.00 -7.10 0.77
C ARG A 206 0.06 -6.04 1.03
N ALA A 207 -0.34 -4.91 1.60
CA ALA A 207 0.48 -3.70 1.80
C ALA A 207 0.63 -3.33 3.28
N HIS A 208 0.53 -2.04 3.65
CA HIS A 208 0.23 -1.50 5.00
C HIS A 208 1.30 -1.67 6.12
N GLU A 209 2.15 -2.69 6.03
CA GLU A 209 3.24 -2.94 6.99
C GLU A 209 4.58 -2.62 6.35
N CYS A 210 5.33 -1.73 7.01
CA CYS A 210 6.70 -1.45 6.62
C CYS A 210 7.59 -2.65 6.96
N VAL A 211 8.09 -3.32 5.93
CA VAL A 211 9.01 -4.47 6.01
C VAL A 211 10.38 -4.08 5.49
N MET A 212 11.44 -4.55 6.16
CA MET A 212 12.80 -4.03 5.98
C MET A 212 13.35 -4.16 4.54
N ASP A 213 13.03 -5.26 3.87
CA ASP A 213 13.53 -5.53 2.51
C ASP A 213 12.50 -5.14 1.43
N GLY A 214 11.45 -4.40 1.81
CA GLY A 214 10.37 -3.95 0.91
C GLY A 214 9.36 -5.03 0.53
N PHE A 215 9.62 -6.30 0.83
CA PHE A 215 8.62 -7.36 0.79
C PHE A 215 8.92 -8.43 1.84
N GLU A 216 7.90 -9.16 2.27
CA GLU A 216 8.03 -10.26 3.24
C GLU A 216 7.05 -11.39 2.91
N ARG A 217 7.44 -12.63 3.16
CA ARG A 217 6.59 -13.82 3.01
C ARG A 217 6.06 -14.27 4.36
N PHE A 218 4.81 -14.70 4.37
CA PHE A 218 4.11 -15.23 5.53
C PHE A 218 3.26 -16.44 5.13
N ALA A 219 2.89 -17.29 6.09
CA ALA A 219 2.08 -18.49 5.90
C ALA A 219 2.67 -19.39 4.81
N GLN A 220 3.94 -19.77 4.96
CA GLN A 220 4.70 -20.58 3.99
C GLN A 220 4.71 -19.97 2.57
N GLY A 221 4.60 -18.64 2.48
CA GLY A 221 4.57 -17.90 1.22
C GLY A 221 3.20 -17.79 0.55
N GLN A 222 2.12 -18.22 1.20
CA GLN A 222 0.73 -18.00 0.73
C GLN A 222 0.23 -16.57 0.99
N LEU A 223 1.01 -15.75 1.71
CA LEU A 223 0.83 -14.31 1.81
C LEU A 223 2.16 -13.59 1.55
N ILE A 224 2.11 -12.51 0.79
CA ILE A 224 3.23 -11.58 0.61
C ILE A 224 2.80 -10.19 1.06
N THR A 225 3.52 -9.61 2.02
CA THR A 225 3.46 -8.19 2.35
C THR A 225 4.42 -7.44 1.43
N LEU A 226 3.96 -6.36 0.81
CA LEU A 226 4.70 -5.50 -0.09
C LEU A 226 4.71 -4.08 0.47
N PHE A 227 5.86 -3.42 0.40
CA PHE A 227 6.02 -2.03 0.82
C PHE A 227 6.97 -1.33 -0.14
N SER A 228 6.53 -0.30 -0.85
CA SER A 228 7.34 0.31 -1.92
C SER A 228 7.96 1.66 -1.56
N ALA A 229 7.69 2.21 -0.36
CA ALA A 229 8.35 3.41 0.12
C ALA A 229 9.71 3.08 0.77
N THR A 230 10.77 3.76 0.32
CA THR A 230 12.13 3.59 0.86
C THR A 230 12.39 4.54 2.02
N ASN A 231 13.15 4.10 3.03
CA ASN A 231 13.46 4.91 4.22
C ASN A 231 12.22 5.60 4.79
N TYR A 232 11.20 4.79 5.08
CA TYR A 232 9.88 5.24 5.51
C TYR A 232 9.97 6.26 6.66
N CYS A 233 9.28 7.38 6.50
CA CYS A 233 9.30 8.54 7.40
C CYS A 233 10.70 9.06 7.76
N GLY A 234 11.72 8.76 6.93
CA GLY A 234 13.11 9.19 7.15
C GLY A 234 13.86 8.41 8.23
N THR A 235 13.22 7.42 8.88
CA THR A 235 13.74 6.77 10.09
C THR A 235 13.82 5.25 10.00
N ALA A 236 12.99 4.62 9.15
CA ALA A 236 12.91 3.17 9.07
C ALA A 236 14.13 2.51 8.40
N ASN A 237 14.83 3.23 7.52
CA ASN A 237 15.96 2.72 6.73
C ASN A 237 15.64 1.41 5.96
N ASN A 238 14.37 1.19 5.62
CA ASN A 238 13.91 0.05 4.84
C ASN A 238 14.14 0.28 3.34
N ALA A 239 14.32 -0.81 2.60
CA ALA A 239 14.17 -0.80 1.15
C ALA A 239 12.67 -0.77 0.78
N GLY A 240 12.37 -0.35 -0.44
CA GLY A 240 11.07 -0.55 -1.07
C GLY A 240 11.15 -1.73 -2.02
N ALA A 241 10.01 -2.29 -2.41
CA ALA A 241 9.96 -3.27 -3.50
C ALA A 241 8.70 -3.09 -4.36
N ILE A 242 8.75 -3.62 -5.58
CA ILE A 242 7.58 -3.90 -6.42
C ILE A 242 7.54 -5.39 -6.75
N LEU A 243 6.35 -5.92 -7.00
CA LEU A 243 6.21 -7.32 -7.45
C LEU A 243 5.83 -7.34 -8.92
N VAL A 244 6.63 -8.03 -9.73
CA VAL A 244 6.32 -8.29 -11.14
C VAL A 244 5.70 -9.67 -11.25
N VAL A 245 4.42 -9.72 -11.63
CA VAL A 245 3.68 -10.96 -11.90
C VAL A 245 3.78 -11.28 -13.38
N GLY A 246 4.44 -12.39 -13.68
CA GLY A 246 4.68 -12.89 -15.03
C GLY A 246 3.73 -13.97 -15.50
N ARG A 247 4.07 -14.53 -16.66
CA ARG A 247 3.35 -15.69 -17.21
C ARG A 247 3.41 -16.86 -16.22
N GLY A 248 2.31 -17.59 -16.11
CA GLY A 248 2.20 -18.68 -15.14
C GLY A 248 2.16 -18.23 -13.67
N LEU A 249 1.89 -16.93 -13.42
CA LEU A 249 1.82 -16.34 -12.08
C LEU A 249 3.15 -16.39 -11.31
N VAL A 250 4.27 -16.43 -12.02
CA VAL A 250 5.60 -16.30 -11.43
C VAL A 250 5.78 -14.88 -10.89
N ILE A 251 6.17 -14.76 -9.62
CA ILE A 251 6.35 -13.48 -8.94
C ILE A 251 7.83 -13.18 -8.78
N VAL A 252 8.24 -12.03 -9.30
CA VAL A 252 9.62 -11.56 -9.21
C VAL A 252 9.63 -10.23 -8.45
N PRO A 253 10.16 -10.19 -7.21
CA PRO A 253 10.36 -8.94 -6.50
C PRO A 253 11.48 -8.13 -7.16
N LYS A 254 11.28 -6.80 -7.26
CA LYS A 254 12.30 -5.84 -7.69
C LYS A 254 12.47 -4.81 -6.59
N LEU A 255 13.68 -4.75 -6.03
CA LEU A 255 14.00 -3.83 -4.94
C LEU A 255 14.17 -2.40 -5.46
N ILE A 256 13.68 -1.46 -4.68
CA ILE A 256 13.89 -0.03 -4.78
C ILE A 256 14.80 0.33 -3.61
N HIS A 257 16.05 0.67 -3.90
CA HIS A 257 16.95 1.15 -2.87
C HIS A 257 16.77 2.66 -2.68
N PRO A 258 16.90 3.16 -1.44
CA PRO A 258 16.89 4.59 -1.19
C PRO A 258 17.95 5.26 -2.04
N LEU A 259 17.62 6.44 -2.56
CA LEU A 259 18.60 7.29 -3.22
C LEU A 259 19.70 7.65 -2.22
N PRO A 260 20.99 7.57 -2.61
CA PRO A 260 22.03 8.15 -1.78
C PRO A 260 21.67 9.62 -1.49
N PRO A 261 21.99 10.14 -0.29
CA PRO A 261 21.75 11.53 0.02
C PRO A 261 22.37 12.40 -1.08
N PRO A 262 21.71 13.49 -1.52
CA PRO A 262 22.33 14.41 -2.44
C PRO A 262 23.70 14.82 -1.87
N LEU A 263 24.75 14.68 -2.67
CA LEU A 263 26.08 15.22 -2.35
C LEU A 263 25.86 16.68 -1.96
N GLN A 264 26.21 17.05 -0.73
CA GLN A 264 25.99 18.38 -0.19
C GLN A 264 26.54 19.44 -1.16
N SER A 265 25.66 20.14 -1.88
CA SER A 265 25.96 21.49 -2.33
C SER A 265 25.77 22.40 -1.12
N PRO A 266 26.75 23.23 -0.73
CA PRO A 266 26.63 24.15 0.39
C PRO A 266 25.73 25.33 -0.01
N GLU A 267 24.44 25.07 -0.14
CA GLU A 267 23.41 26.11 -0.25
C GLU A 267 22.26 25.73 0.70
N THR A 268 22.52 25.95 1.98
CA THR A 268 21.47 26.16 2.98
C THR A 268 20.70 27.42 2.61
N SER A 269 19.69 27.26 1.75
CA SER A 269 18.65 28.27 1.55
C SER A 269 17.71 28.23 2.76
N PRO A 270 17.51 29.33 3.50
CA PRO A 270 16.65 29.36 4.69
C PRO A 270 15.20 28.92 4.43
N GLU A 271 14.73 29.04 3.18
CA GLU A 271 13.36 28.69 2.78
C GLU A 271 13.06 27.18 2.86
N ARG A 272 14.05 26.30 2.63
CA ARG A 272 13.81 24.83 2.69
C ARG A 272 13.62 24.30 4.11
N PHE A 273 14.20 24.96 5.12
CA PHE A 273 14.10 24.50 6.51
C PHE A 273 12.71 24.74 7.12
N VAL A 274 11.94 25.67 6.56
CA VAL A 274 10.61 26.04 7.05
C VAL A 274 9.55 25.10 6.47
N ASP A 275 9.68 24.68 5.21
CA ASP A 275 8.73 23.78 4.52
C ASP A 275 8.67 22.36 5.12
N ASP A 276 9.74 21.92 5.82
CA ASP A 276 9.84 20.55 6.36
C ASP A 276 9.36 20.44 7.82
N ALA A 277 9.17 21.56 8.52
CA ALA A 277 8.98 21.57 9.97
C ALA A 277 7.67 20.92 10.42
N TRP A 278 6.59 21.12 9.67
CA TRP A 278 5.26 20.60 10.04
C TRP A 278 5.19 19.06 9.94
N MET A 279 5.85 18.46 8.96
CA MET A 279 5.93 17.00 8.83
C MET A 279 6.80 16.37 9.90
N GLN A 280 7.90 17.03 10.29
CA GLN A 280 8.74 16.57 11.40
C GLN A 280 7.95 16.61 12.71
N GLU A 281 7.24 17.70 12.98
CA GLU A 281 6.39 17.84 14.17
C GLU A 281 5.26 16.80 14.18
N LEU A 282 4.58 16.59 13.05
CA LEU A 282 3.57 15.54 12.92
C LEU A 282 4.13 14.15 13.17
N ASN A 283 5.31 13.81 12.63
CA ASN A 283 5.95 12.52 12.84
C ASN A 283 6.40 12.31 14.30
N ILE A 284 6.76 13.38 15.02
CA ILE A 284 7.05 13.34 16.45
C ILE A 284 5.77 13.05 17.26
N GLN A 285 4.69 13.77 16.98
CA GLN A 285 3.43 13.62 17.71
C GLN A 285 2.69 12.32 17.36
N ARG A 286 2.88 11.84 16.14
CA ARG A 286 2.18 10.69 15.56
C ARG A 286 3.22 9.82 14.86
N PRO A 287 3.96 8.97 15.59
CA PRO A 287 5.00 8.16 14.96
C PRO A 287 4.43 7.22 13.88
N PRO A 288 5.24 6.85 12.87
CA PRO A 288 4.86 5.81 11.92
C PRO A 288 4.70 4.46 12.63
N THR A 289 3.93 3.55 12.02
CA THR A 289 3.91 2.16 12.47
C THR A 289 5.35 1.62 12.45
N PRO A 290 5.82 1.02 13.55
CA PRO A 290 7.16 0.43 13.61
C PRO A 290 7.37 -0.57 12.48
N THR A 291 8.60 -0.65 11.98
CA THR A 291 8.98 -1.69 11.01
C THR A 291 8.77 -3.06 11.63
N ARG A 292 8.20 -4.00 10.87
CA ARG A 292 8.23 -5.40 11.28
C ARG A 292 9.69 -5.87 11.27
N GLY A 293 10.15 -6.37 12.42
CA GLY A 293 11.52 -6.85 12.57
C GLY A 293 11.80 -8.01 11.62
N ARG A 294 13.06 -8.20 11.22
CA ARG A 294 13.44 -9.34 10.40
C ARG A 294 13.05 -10.64 11.11
N PRO A 295 12.49 -11.64 10.40
CA PRO A 295 12.35 -12.99 10.94
C PRO A 295 13.70 -13.44 11.47
N GLN A 296 13.75 -13.94 12.71
CA GLN A 296 14.99 -14.55 13.20
C GLN A 296 15.29 -15.76 12.32
N PRO A 297 16.54 -15.94 11.85
CA PRO A 297 16.90 -17.16 11.16
C PRO A 297 16.66 -18.34 12.12
N ASP A 298 15.86 -19.32 11.67
CA ASP A 298 15.76 -20.61 12.32
C ASP A 298 17.15 -21.24 12.35
N HIS A 299 17.88 -21.01 13.44
CA HIS A 299 19.01 -21.86 13.77
C HIS A 299 18.42 -23.23 14.15
N ASP A 300 18.71 -24.21 13.30
CA ASP A 300 18.38 -25.63 13.38
C ASP A 300 16.98 -26.05 12.92
N ARG A 301 16.84 -26.25 11.62
CA ARG A 301 16.35 -27.52 11.06
C ARG A 301 16.83 -27.73 9.63
N ASN A 302 17.80 -28.64 9.49
CA ASN A 302 18.10 -29.33 8.24
C ASN A 302 16.80 -29.94 7.68
N SER A 303 16.18 -29.24 6.73
CA SER A 303 15.11 -29.77 5.89
C SER A 303 15.45 -29.41 4.45
N LEU A 304 16.25 -30.28 3.84
CA LEU A 304 16.38 -30.36 2.39
C LEU A 304 14.99 -30.56 1.77
N ALA A 305 14.53 -29.60 0.97
CA ALA A 305 13.57 -29.87 -0.09
C ALA A 305 13.77 -28.83 -1.21
N TYR A 306 14.38 -29.30 -2.29
CA TYR A 306 14.42 -28.66 -3.60
C TYR A 306 13.08 -28.88 -4.34
N ILE A 307 12.85 -27.97 -5.31
CA ILE A 307 11.78 -27.84 -6.33
C ILE A 307 10.51 -27.14 -5.84
#